data_AF-A0A384JHZ1-F1
#
_entry.id   AF-A0A384JHZ1-F1
#
_cell.length_a   1.000
_cell.length_b   1.000
_cell.length_c   1.000
_cell.angle_alpha   90.00
_cell.angle_beta   90.00
_cell.angle_gamma   90.00
#
_symmetry.space_group_name_H-M   'P 1'
#
loop_
_entity.id
_entity.type
_entity.pdbx_description
1 polymer ?
#
loop_
_entity_poly.entity_id
_entity_poly.type
_entity_poly.pdbx_seq_one_letter_code
_entity_poly.pdbx_strand_id
1 'polypeptide(L)'
;MPAASTSNLRTRLNRTDEVAPASASTATLAPGQIHNHPWVSFGGETLALSINLAQNTCPTDTQVEDFHRIVQLYSAYTKTCLVSVTLPEYRFDVDKSNHSHVFFNLVTAINQFTRLARCEVVFRMPNENFTQLTNACQFYRLNFKQWELFYKTGTQQVAQVKVGSRIDRRLNSWFRVNVTGSL
;
A
#
# COMPACT_ATOMS: atom_id res chain seq x y z
N MET A 1 2.48 -70.44 -31.91
CA MET A 1 3.59 -70.53 -30.93
C MET A 1 4.89 -70.14 -31.63
N PRO A 2 5.88 -69.51 -30.97
CA PRO A 2 5.80 -68.80 -29.69
C PRO A 2 4.98 -67.49 -29.90
N ALA A 3 5.22 -66.26 -29.38
CA ALA A 3 6.22 -65.67 -28.49
C ALA A 3 5.63 -64.44 -27.76
N ALA A 4 6.43 -63.74 -26.94
CA ALA A 4 6.08 -62.46 -26.31
C ALA A 4 7.28 -61.51 -26.29
N SER A 5 7.02 -60.19 -26.34
CA SER A 5 8.02 -59.12 -26.18
C SER A 5 7.39 -57.87 -25.52
N THR A 6 7.12 -57.93 -24.22
CA THR A 6 6.66 -56.79 -23.41
C THR A 6 7.82 -55.84 -23.11
N SER A 7 7.98 -54.79 -23.92
CA SER A 7 9.09 -53.84 -23.82
C SER A 7 8.75 -52.57 -23.01
N ASN A 8 9.78 -51.97 -22.41
CA ASN A 8 9.80 -50.59 -21.90
C ASN A 8 8.83 -50.19 -20.75
N LEU A 9 8.95 -50.84 -19.58
CA LEU A 9 8.31 -50.36 -18.33
C LEU A 9 9.22 -50.28 -17.08
N ARG A 10 10.56 -50.36 -17.25
CA ARG A 10 11.51 -50.37 -16.12
C ARG A 10 12.57 -49.26 -16.09
N THR A 11 12.50 -48.29 -16.99
CA THR A 11 13.56 -47.26 -17.19
C THR A 11 13.20 -45.87 -16.62
N ARG A 12 12.44 -45.81 -15.51
CA ARG A 12 12.00 -44.56 -14.85
C ARG A 12 12.04 -44.62 -13.32
N LEU A 13 13.19 -44.99 -12.74
CA LEU A 13 13.35 -45.02 -11.27
C LEU A 13 14.74 -44.59 -10.73
N ASN A 14 15.67 -44.18 -11.61
CA ASN A 14 16.95 -43.57 -11.23
C ASN A 14 17.09 -42.17 -11.85
N ARG A 15 16.29 -41.21 -11.37
CA ARG A 15 16.66 -39.79 -11.40
C ARG A 15 16.61 -39.30 -9.97
N THR A 16 17.78 -39.21 -9.35
CA THR A 16 17.95 -38.52 -8.08
C THR A 16 17.73 -37.05 -8.37
N ASP A 17 16.56 -36.51 -8.03
CA ASP A 17 16.33 -35.07 -8.13
C ASP A 17 17.13 -34.39 -7.01
N GLU A 18 18.32 -33.93 -7.40
CA GLU A 18 19.25 -33.17 -6.58
C GLU A 18 18.56 -31.86 -6.18
N VAL A 19 17.98 -31.85 -4.97
CA VAL A 19 17.26 -30.69 -4.43
C VAL A 19 18.25 -29.54 -4.29
N ALA A 20 18.20 -28.61 -5.24
CA ALA A 20 19.02 -27.41 -5.23
C ALA A 20 18.87 -26.70 -3.87
N PRO A 21 19.97 -26.31 -3.21
CA PRO A 21 19.90 -25.65 -1.91
C PRO A 21 19.07 -24.37 -2.05
N ALA A 22 18.14 -24.16 -1.11
CA ALA A 22 17.23 -23.03 -1.15
C ALA A 22 18.00 -21.71 -1.30
N SER A 23 17.64 -20.92 -2.31
CA SER A 23 18.31 -19.66 -2.65
C SER A 23 18.49 -18.77 -1.42
N ALA A 24 19.69 -18.17 -1.32
CA ALA A 24 20.18 -17.53 -0.10
C ALA A 24 19.15 -16.65 0.61
N SER A 25 19.07 -16.79 1.94
CA SER A 25 18.23 -15.96 2.80
C SER A 25 18.44 -14.49 2.48
N THR A 26 17.38 -13.83 1.98
CA THR A 26 17.34 -12.37 1.90
C THR A 26 17.53 -11.81 3.29
N ALA A 27 18.70 -11.19 3.53
CA ALA A 27 19.05 -10.68 4.85
C ALA A 27 18.06 -9.59 5.27
N THR A 28 17.14 -9.93 6.17
CA THR A 28 16.12 -9.00 6.67
C THR A 28 16.78 -7.88 7.45
N LEU A 29 16.92 -6.72 6.81
CA LEU A 29 17.53 -5.53 7.40
C LEU A 29 16.82 -5.17 8.70
N ALA A 30 17.58 -5.08 9.80
CA ALA A 30 17.03 -4.60 11.06
C ALA A 30 16.53 -3.14 10.88
N PRO A 31 15.54 -2.67 11.66
CA PRO A 31 14.94 -1.34 11.47
C PRO A 31 15.89 -0.14 11.41
N GLY A 32 17.07 -0.22 12.05
CA GLY A 32 18.13 0.80 12.01
C GLY A 32 19.16 0.63 10.88
N GLN A 33 19.01 -0.35 9.99
CA GLN A 33 19.82 -0.55 8.78
C GLN A 33 19.05 -0.16 7.50
N ILE A 34 17.74 0.00 7.60
CA ILE A 34 16.88 0.51 6.52
C ILE A 34 17.22 2.00 6.30
N HIS A 35 17.24 2.44 5.05
CA HIS A 35 17.62 3.81 4.69
C HIS A 35 16.50 4.81 5.05
N ASN A 36 16.88 6.03 5.43
CA ASN A 36 15.94 7.08 5.80
C ASN A 36 15.29 7.71 4.57
N HIS A 37 13.96 7.76 4.52
CA HIS A 37 13.19 8.52 3.54
C HIS A 37 12.43 9.66 4.23
N PRO A 38 12.36 10.90 3.69
CA PRO A 38 11.77 12.05 4.38
C PRO A 38 10.28 11.92 4.76
N TRP A 39 9.55 10.99 4.14
CA TRP A 39 8.16 10.67 4.51
C TRP A 39 8.03 9.45 5.43
N VAL A 40 9.12 8.81 5.87
CA VAL A 40 9.08 7.57 6.67
C VAL A 40 9.77 7.79 8.01
N SER A 41 9.08 7.43 9.10
CA SER A 41 9.72 7.25 10.41
C SER A 41 9.20 5.99 11.08
N PHE A 42 10.06 5.31 11.84
CA PHE A 42 9.74 4.05 12.50
C PHE A 42 10.26 4.03 13.95
N GLY A 43 9.43 3.53 14.87
CA GLY A 43 9.81 3.34 16.26
C GLY A 43 8.76 2.54 17.04
N GLY A 44 9.19 1.65 17.94
CA GLY A 44 8.28 0.88 18.80
C GLY A 44 7.20 0.09 18.05
N GLU A 45 7.58 -0.56 16.94
CA GLU A 45 6.66 -1.29 16.03
C GLU A 45 5.60 -0.39 15.34
N THR A 46 5.74 0.93 15.42
CA THR A 46 4.90 1.90 14.70
C THR A 46 5.66 2.48 13.51
N LEU A 47 5.03 2.46 12.33
CA LEU A 47 5.49 3.09 11.10
C LEU A 47 4.62 4.32 10.82
N ALA A 48 5.21 5.51 10.77
CA ALA A 48 4.50 6.75 10.45
C ALA A 48 4.92 7.27 9.07
N LEU A 49 3.93 7.52 8.21
CA LEU A 49 4.10 7.83 6.79
C LEU A 49 3.58 9.25 6.49
N SER A 50 4.48 10.24 6.52
CA SER A 50 4.17 11.67 6.41
C SER A 50 4.31 12.19 4.98
N ILE A 51 3.35 11.85 4.13
CA ILE A 51 3.33 12.16 2.70
C ILE A 51 2.89 13.62 2.50
N ASN A 52 3.79 14.46 1.97
CA ASN A 52 3.48 15.87 1.68
C ASN A 52 3.42 16.12 0.17
N LEU A 53 2.20 16.35 -0.35
CA LEU A 53 1.91 16.68 -1.74
C LEU A 53 1.61 18.18 -1.93
N ALA A 54 1.71 18.98 -0.85
CA ALA A 54 1.48 20.43 -0.86
C ALA A 54 2.72 21.27 -1.23
N GLN A 55 3.82 20.62 -1.61
CA GLN A 55 5.06 21.31 -2.01
C GLN A 55 5.02 21.66 -3.50
N ASN A 56 5.61 22.81 -3.87
CA ASN A 56 5.60 23.33 -5.25
C ASN A 56 6.28 22.38 -6.27
N THR A 57 7.17 21.52 -5.80
CA THR A 57 7.71 20.38 -6.55
C THR A 57 6.87 19.14 -6.26
N CYS A 58 6.19 18.60 -7.28
CA CYS A 58 5.68 17.24 -7.22
C CYS A 58 6.84 16.27 -6.89
N PRO A 59 6.59 15.17 -6.15
CA PRO A 59 7.60 14.14 -5.94
C PRO A 59 8.00 13.52 -7.28
N THR A 60 9.27 13.16 -7.43
CA THR A 60 9.74 12.43 -8.61
C THR A 60 9.36 10.96 -8.52
N ASP A 61 9.22 10.28 -9.67
CA ASP A 61 8.87 8.84 -9.69
C ASP A 61 9.87 8.01 -8.87
N THR A 62 11.16 8.29 -8.98
CA THR A 62 12.22 7.65 -8.18
C THR A 62 12.07 7.87 -6.67
N GLN A 63 11.59 9.04 -6.23
CA GLN A 63 11.28 9.29 -4.81
C GLN A 63 10.08 8.47 -4.36
N VAL A 64 9.06 8.34 -5.22
CA VAL A 64 7.86 7.53 -4.95
C VAL A 64 8.20 6.03 -4.88
N GLU A 65 9.06 5.55 -5.79
CA GLU A 65 9.55 4.16 -5.81
C GLU A 65 10.40 3.83 -4.58
N ASP A 66 11.35 4.69 -4.21
CA ASP A 66 12.19 4.50 -3.01
C ASP A 66 11.35 4.52 -1.73
N PHE A 67 10.38 5.44 -1.64
CA PHE A 67 9.37 5.45 -0.58
C PHE A 67 8.64 4.11 -0.46
N HIS A 68 8.11 3.56 -1.56
CA HIS A 68 7.40 2.27 -1.54
C HIS A 68 8.32 1.11 -1.15
N ARG A 69 9.56 1.10 -1.64
CA ARG A 69 10.57 0.10 -1.28
C ARG A 69 10.91 0.13 0.22
N ILE A 70 11.13 1.31 0.78
CA ILE A 70 11.45 1.49 2.20
C ILE A 70 10.26 1.11 3.08
N VAL A 71 9.03 1.42 2.69
CA VAL A 71 7.81 0.97 3.37
C VAL A 71 7.71 -0.57 3.39
N GLN A 72 8.03 -1.26 2.29
CA GLN A 72 8.04 -2.73 2.24
C GLN A 72 9.05 -3.37 3.20
N LEU A 73 10.23 -2.75 3.41
CA LEU A 73 11.25 -3.26 4.33
C LEU A 73 10.78 -3.25 5.80
N TYR A 74 9.86 -2.36 6.20
CA TYR A 74 9.28 -2.32 7.54
C TYR A 74 8.11 -3.31 7.77
N SER A 75 7.71 -4.08 6.76
CA SER A 75 6.55 -4.99 6.80
C SER A 75 6.60 -6.04 7.93
N ALA A 76 7.77 -6.64 8.17
CA ALA A 76 7.98 -7.63 9.23
C ALA A 76 8.06 -7.03 10.64
N TYR A 77 8.19 -5.70 10.77
CA TYR A 77 8.43 -5.01 12.03
C TYR A 77 7.23 -4.17 12.50
N THR A 78 6.26 -3.90 11.62
CA THR A 78 5.16 -2.96 11.87
C THR A 78 3.91 -3.65 12.45
N LYS A 79 3.44 -3.16 13.59
CA LYS A 79 2.12 -3.44 14.18
C LYS A 79 1.12 -2.30 13.99
N THR A 80 1.58 -1.06 13.91
CA THR A 80 0.74 0.13 13.72
C THR A 80 1.25 0.95 12.54
N CYS A 81 0.40 1.24 11.56
CA CYS A 81 0.73 2.13 10.44
C CYS A 81 -0.07 3.43 10.57
N LEU A 82 0.60 4.59 10.53
CA LEU A 82 -0.01 5.91 10.64
C LEU A 82 0.26 6.70 9.36
N VAL A 83 -0.67 6.66 8.41
CA VAL A 83 -0.57 7.35 7.12
C VAL A 83 -1.13 8.77 7.25
N SER A 84 -0.31 9.75 6.90
CA SER A 84 -0.55 11.17 7.14
C SER A 84 -0.29 11.94 5.85
N VAL A 85 -1.36 12.22 5.10
CA VAL A 85 -1.30 12.90 3.80
C VAL A 85 -1.61 14.38 3.97
N THR A 86 -0.82 15.24 3.33
CA THR A 86 -1.13 16.67 3.14
C THR A 86 -1.29 16.96 1.66
N LEU A 87 -2.48 17.44 1.27
CA LEU A 87 -2.84 17.76 -0.11
C LEU A 87 -2.61 19.25 -0.41
N PRO A 88 -2.27 19.63 -1.66
CA PRO A 88 -2.05 21.03 -2.07
C PRO A 88 -3.35 21.86 -2.13
N GLU A 89 -3.22 23.17 -2.30
CA GLU A 89 -4.35 24.07 -2.59
C GLU A 89 -4.64 24.13 -4.10
N TYR A 90 -5.48 23.22 -4.61
CA TYR A 90 -6.06 23.43 -5.95
C TYR A 90 -7.20 24.45 -5.86
N ARG A 91 -7.11 25.51 -6.65
CA ARG A 91 -8.23 26.43 -6.84
C ARG A 91 -9.27 25.86 -7.81
N PHE A 92 -8.83 25.32 -8.96
CA PHE A 92 -9.72 24.69 -9.96
C PHE A 92 -9.10 23.49 -10.72
N ASP A 93 -7.77 23.32 -10.69
CA ASP A 93 -7.04 22.42 -11.58
C ASP A 93 -6.93 20.99 -11.02
N VAL A 94 -7.93 20.16 -11.33
CA VAL A 94 -8.13 18.82 -10.74
C VAL A 94 -7.15 17.77 -11.26
N ASP A 95 -6.69 17.83 -12.51
CA ASP A 95 -5.94 16.73 -13.13
C ASP A 95 -4.57 16.52 -12.47
N LYS A 96 -3.98 17.60 -11.94
CA LYS A 96 -2.77 17.58 -11.11
C LYS A 96 -2.95 16.92 -9.73
N SER A 97 -4.17 16.50 -9.38
CA SER A 97 -4.49 15.82 -8.11
C SER A 97 -4.43 14.29 -8.17
N ASN A 98 -4.22 13.70 -9.36
CA ASN A 98 -4.28 12.26 -9.55
C ASN A 98 -2.97 11.56 -9.13
N HIS A 99 -2.68 11.59 -7.82
CA HIS A 99 -1.60 10.85 -7.18
C HIS A 99 -1.99 9.38 -6.90
N SER A 100 -2.97 8.82 -7.63
CA SER A 100 -3.49 7.47 -7.40
C SER A 100 -2.41 6.38 -7.39
N HIS A 101 -1.35 6.53 -8.18
CA HIS A 101 -0.21 5.60 -8.22
C HIS A 101 0.54 5.54 -6.87
N VAL A 102 0.74 6.70 -6.21
CA VAL A 102 1.39 6.80 -4.89
C VAL A 102 0.63 5.97 -3.86
N PHE A 103 -0.70 6.09 -3.86
CA PHE A 103 -1.57 5.39 -2.90
C PHE A 103 -1.85 3.93 -3.29
N PHE A 104 -1.95 3.62 -4.59
CA PHE A 104 -2.15 2.27 -5.10
C PHE A 104 -0.98 1.33 -4.70
N ASN A 105 0.25 1.77 -4.92
CA ASN A 105 1.46 1.03 -4.57
C ASN A 105 1.65 0.99 -3.04
N LEU A 106 1.38 2.10 -2.34
CA LEU A 106 1.45 2.13 -0.87
C LEU A 106 0.49 1.13 -0.23
N VAL A 107 -0.78 1.08 -0.67
CA VAL A 107 -1.76 0.09 -0.16
C VAL A 107 -1.34 -1.34 -0.51
N THR A 108 -0.71 -1.53 -1.68
CA THR A 108 -0.15 -2.82 -2.08
C THR A 108 1.01 -3.26 -1.16
N ALA A 109 1.86 -2.32 -0.71
CA ALA A 109 2.91 -2.57 0.27
C ALA A 109 2.36 -2.83 1.68
N ILE A 110 1.41 -2.03 2.15
CA ILE A 110 0.78 -2.20 3.48
C ILE A 110 0.07 -3.57 3.57
N ASN A 111 -0.54 -4.05 2.49
CA ASN A 111 -1.17 -5.38 2.42
C ASN A 111 -0.19 -6.57 2.59
N GLN A 112 1.12 -6.34 2.58
CA GLN A 112 2.17 -7.34 2.86
C GLN A 112 2.57 -7.38 4.34
N PHE A 113 2.06 -6.50 5.20
CA PHE A 113 2.50 -6.36 6.58
C PHE A 113 1.89 -7.46 7.47
N THR A 114 2.63 -8.55 7.65
CA THR A 114 2.18 -9.79 8.34
C THR A 114 1.82 -9.63 9.82
N ARG A 115 2.15 -8.49 10.45
CA ARG A 115 1.94 -8.22 11.89
C ARG A 115 1.07 -6.99 12.15
N LEU A 116 0.48 -6.38 11.12
CA LEU A 116 -0.28 -5.15 11.21
C LEU A 116 -1.61 -5.34 11.94
N ALA A 117 -1.78 -4.65 13.06
CA ALA A 117 -2.97 -4.72 13.93
C ALA A 117 -3.84 -3.45 13.86
N ARG A 118 -3.28 -2.31 13.41
CA ARG A 118 -3.98 -1.01 13.28
C ARG A 118 -3.39 -0.21 12.12
N CYS A 119 -4.25 0.36 11.29
CA CYS A 119 -3.85 1.37 10.30
C CYS A 119 -4.73 2.62 10.39
N GLU A 120 -4.15 3.80 10.46
CA GLU A 120 -4.88 5.07 10.40
C GLU A 120 -4.47 5.86 9.17
N VAL A 121 -5.44 6.48 8.50
CA VAL A 121 -5.21 7.24 7.27
C VAL A 121 -5.83 8.62 7.42
N VAL A 122 -5.01 9.67 7.46
CA VAL A 122 -5.45 11.06 7.69
C VAL A 122 -5.14 11.93 6.48
N PHE A 123 -6.17 12.34 5.74
CA PHE A 123 -6.07 13.28 4.62
C PHE A 123 -6.32 14.73 5.07
N ARG A 124 -5.29 15.58 5.00
CA ARG A 124 -5.39 17.02 5.27
C ARG A 124 -5.56 17.78 3.96
N MET A 125 -6.66 18.50 3.83
CA MET A 125 -6.99 19.39 2.72
C MET A 125 -7.00 20.84 3.22
N PRO A 126 -6.53 21.83 2.45
CA PRO A 126 -6.61 23.23 2.86
C PRO A 126 -8.06 23.76 2.81
N ASN A 127 -8.84 23.33 1.81
CA ASN A 127 -10.23 23.72 1.57
C ASN A 127 -11.10 22.47 1.33
N GLU A 128 -12.43 22.57 1.42
CA GLU A 128 -13.30 21.41 1.17
C GLU A 128 -13.38 21.10 -0.33
N ASN A 129 -12.62 20.09 -0.79
CA ASN A 129 -12.69 19.61 -2.16
C ASN A 129 -12.70 18.07 -2.19
N PHE A 130 -13.90 17.51 -2.35
CA PHE A 130 -14.08 16.05 -2.41
C PHE A 130 -13.25 15.38 -3.50
N THR A 131 -12.97 16.06 -4.61
CA THR A 131 -12.20 15.49 -5.72
C THR A 131 -10.76 15.17 -5.30
N GLN A 132 -10.14 15.98 -4.44
CA GLN A 132 -8.84 15.65 -3.85
C GLN A 132 -8.90 14.39 -2.98
N LEU A 133 -9.99 14.25 -2.21
CA LEU A 133 -10.23 13.13 -1.31
C LEU A 133 -10.50 11.81 -2.07
N THR A 134 -10.79 11.83 -3.37
CA THR A 134 -10.97 10.59 -4.17
C THR A 134 -9.74 9.68 -4.11
N ASN A 135 -8.53 10.23 -3.99
CA ASN A 135 -7.29 9.48 -3.75
C ASN A 135 -7.39 8.53 -2.54
N ALA A 136 -8.14 8.91 -1.50
CA ALA A 136 -8.36 8.09 -0.31
C ALA A 136 -9.09 6.77 -0.61
N CYS A 137 -9.83 6.68 -1.72
CA CYS A 137 -10.56 5.48 -2.07
C CYS A 137 -9.65 4.27 -2.36
N GLN A 138 -8.36 4.50 -2.67
CA GLN A 138 -7.37 3.43 -2.80
C GLN A 138 -7.22 2.59 -1.52
N PHE A 139 -7.46 3.18 -0.34
CA PHE A 139 -7.36 2.47 0.94
C PHE A 139 -8.51 1.48 1.18
N TYR A 140 -9.61 1.52 0.41
CA TYR A 140 -10.59 0.42 0.39
C TYR A 140 -10.03 -0.89 -0.20
N ARG A 141 -8.81 -0.87 -0.77
CA ARG A 141 -8.06 -2.07 -1.19
C ARG A 141 -7.22 -2.69 -0.06
N LEU A 142 -7.27 -2.15 1.16
CA LEU A 142 -6.65 -2.78 2.33
C LEU A 142 -7.34 -4.13 2.63
N ASN A 143 -6.55 -5.20 2.80
CA ASN A 143 -7.06 -6.57 2.92
C ASN A 143 -7.51 -6.95 4.35
N PHE A 144 -7.24 -6.08 5.35
CA PHE A 144 -7.65 -6.23 6.74
C PHE A 144 -8.73 -5.19 7.11
N LYS A 145 -9.46 -5.42 8.21
CA LYS A 145 -10.61 -4.58 8.63
C LYS A 145 -10.26 -3.54 9.69
N GLN A 146 -9.11 -3.68 10.34
CA GLN A 146 -8.63 -2.87 11.45
C GLN A 146 -7.95 -1.58 10.95
N TRP A 147 -8.67 -0.80 10.15
CA TRP A 147 -8.21 0.51 9.68
C TRP A 147 -9.29 1.57 9.75
N GLU A 148 -8.87 2.82 9.91
CA GLU A 148 -9.76 3.98 10.01
C GLU A 148 -9.31 5.11 9.08
N LEU A 149 -10.27 5.68 8.34
CA LEU A 149 -10.08 6.84 7.48
C LEU A 149 -10.54 8.12 8.19
N PHE A 150 -9.71 9.14 8.14
CA PHE A 150 -9.96 10.47 8.67
C PHE A 150 -9.64 11.53 7.62
N TYR A 151 -10.29 12.69 7.75
CA TYR A 151 -9.95 13.89 7.00
C TYR A 151 -9.90 15.11 7.91
N LYS A 152 -9.21 16.15 7.46
CA LYS A 152 -9.20 17.47 8.08
C LYS A 152 -9.25 18.53 6.99
N THR A 153 -10.12 19.52 7.15
CA THR A 153 -10.29 20.63 6.22
C THR A 153 -9.85 21.95 6.88
N GLY A 154 -8.77 22.55 6.38
CA GLY A 154 -8.26 23.83 6.89
C GLY A 154 -8.00 23.82 8.39
N THR A 155 -8.69 24.71 9.12
CA THR A 155 -8.60 24.85 10.58
C THR A 155 -9.55 23.93 11.36
N GLN A 156 -10.42 23.17 10.71
CA GLN A 156 -11.37 22.27 11.37
C GLN A 156 -10.67 21.16 12.16
N GLN A 157 -11.39 20.53 13.09
CA GLN A 157 -10.90 19.33 13.77
C GLN A 157 -10.83 18.13 12.82
N VAL A 158 -10.03 17.13 13.20
CA VAL A 158 -9.95 15.87 12.45
C VAL A 158 -11.27 15.11 12.57
N ALA A 159 -11.87 14.74 11.45
CA ALA A 159 -13.14 14.05 11.37
C ALA A 159 -12.98 12.63 10.79
N GLN A 160 -13.59 11.64 11.43
CA GLN A 160 -13.58 10.26 10.96
C GLN A 160 -14.61 10.06 9.83
N VAL A 161 -14.19 9.42 8.74
CA VAL A 161 -15.08 8.93 7.69
C VAL A 161 -15.78 7.66 8.18
N LYS A 162 -16.89 7.84 8.90
CA LYS A 162 -17.69 6.73 9.42
C LYS A 162 -18.29 5.91 8.28
N VAL A 163 -18.26 4.58 8.41
CA VAL A 163 -18.89 3.64 7.46
C VAL A 163 -20.37 4.00 7.27
N GLY A 164 -20.85 4.00 6.03
CA GLY A 164 -22.21 4.36 5.67
C GLY A 164 -22.55 5.86 5.71
N SER A 165 -21.57 6.74 6.03
CA SER A 165 -21.73 8.20 5.95
C SER A 165 -21.83 8.71 4.50
N ARG A 166 -22.21 9.99 4.31
CA ARG A 166 -22.26 10.61 2.97
C ARG A 166 -20.90 10.60 2.26
N ILE A 167 -19.81 10.78 3.01
CA ILE A 167 -18.45 10.77 2.46
C ILE A 167 -18.03 9.34 2.10
N ASP A 168 -18.22 8.39 3.02
CA ASP A 168 -17.91 6.98 2.80
C ASP A 168 -18.63 6.40 1.57
N ARG A 169 -19.96 6.59 1.48
CA ARG A 169 -20.74 6.16 0.30
C ARG A 169 -20.19 6.75 -0.99
N ARG A 170 -19.85 8.04 -1.00
CA ARG A 170 -19.37 8.75 -2.19
C ARG A 170 -17.96 8.30 -2.61
N LEU A 171 -17.07 8.00 -1.66
CA LEU A 171 -15.76 7.40 -1.94
C LEU A 171 -15.89 5.93 -2.37
N ASN A 172 -16.81 5.15 -1.80
CA ASN A 172 -17.06 3.76 -2.17
C ASN A 172 -17.66 3.65 -3.58
N SER A 173 -18.60 4.52 -3.95
CA SER A 173 -19.09 4.66 -5.33
C SER A 173 -17.97 5.07 -6.30
N TRP A 174 -17.11 6.01 -5.91
CA TRP A 174 -15.96 6.40 -6.74
C TRP A 174 -14.99 5.23 -6.95
N PHE A 175 -14.69 4.46 -5.90
CA PHE A 175 -13.85 3.27 -5.94
C PHE A 175 -14.38 2.21 -6.90
N ARG A 176 -15.67 1.86 -6.78
CA ARG A 176 -16.33 0.87 -7.64
C ARG A 176 -16.23 1.25 -9.12
N VAL A 177 -16.65 2.46 -9.46
CA VAL A 177 -16.69 2.93 -10.85
C VAL A 177 -15.29 3.13 -11.44
N ASN A 178 -14.38 3.79 -10.72
CA ASN A 178 -13.12 4.29 -11.29
C ASN A 178 -11.87 3.45 -10.95
N VAL A 179 -11.97 2.47 -10.03
CA VAL A 179 -10.82 1.65 -9.59
C VAL A 179 -11.06 0.15 -9.75
N THR A 180 -12.29 -0.36 -9.55
CA THR A 180 -12.61 -1.78 -9.79
C THR A 180 -13.41 -2.03 -11.06
N GLY A 181 -13.82 -0.98 -11.79
CA GLY A 181 -14.62 -1.09 -13.01
C GLY A 181 -15.98 -1.79 -12.79
N SER A 182 -16.49 -1.75 -11.56
CA SER A 182 -17.69 -2.47 -11.14
C SER A 182 -18.86 -1.50 -11.01
N LEU A 183 -19.96 -1.79 -11.70
CA LEU A 183 -21.23 -1.07 -11.59
C LEU A 183 -22.16 -1.80 -10.61
#